data_AF-A0A344SC86-F1
#
_entry.id   AF-A0A344SC86-F1
#
_cell.length_a   1.000
_cell.length_b   1.000
_cell.length_c   1.000
_cell.angle_alpha   90.00
_cell.angle_beta   90.00
_cell.angle_gamma   90.00
#
_symmetry.space_group_name_H-M   'P 1'
#
loop_
_entity.id
_entity.type
_entity.pdbx_description
1 polymer ?
#
loop_
_entity_poly.entity_id
_entity_poly.type
_entity_poly.pdbx_seq_one_letter_code
_entity_poly.pdbx_strand_id
1 'polypeptide(L)'
;MRSNNNNSLTRDEILSRYFPQYRPVAAVSQGLSGGSCIIAHDTHRIVLRRHHDPDAPQAHFLRHYRALSRLPVSLAPRALFYTSGWMAVEYLHGAVNAALPDADELAALLYHLHQQPRFGWRIALSPLLAQYWVCCDPARRTPFWLRRLKQLQKNGEPRPLRLAPVHMDVHGDNIVLTPAGLRLIDWEYAGDGDIALELAAVWVEDERQHRQLANAYAARARIDARQLWRQIRLWQPWVIMLKAGWFEYRWRQTGEQQFIRLADETWRQLRMKG
;
A
#
# COMPACT_ATOMS: atom_id res chain seq x y z
N MET A 1 22.57 13.54 31.91
CA MET A 1 22.98 12.90 30.65
C MET A 1 22.34 11.51 30.58
N ARG A 2 21.22 11.35 29.85
CA ARG A 2 20.68 10.03 29.51
C ARG A 2 21.19 9.72 28.10
N SER A 3 22.09 8.75 27.98
CA SER A 3 22.56 8.26 26.69
C SER A 3 21.41 7.56 25.97
N ASN A 4 20.90 8.19 24.91
CA ASN A 4 19.98 7.58 23.96
C ASN A 4 20.76 6.61 23.07
N ASN A 5 21.14 5.44 23.60
CA ASN A 5 21.65 4.34 22.79
C ASN A 5 20.47 3.53 22.24
N ASN A 6 19.74 4.11 21.30
CA ASN A 6 18.70 3.40 20.55
C ASN A 6 19.28 2.98 19.20
N ASN A 7 20.37 2.20 19.23
CA ASN A 7 20.90 1.61 18.00
C ASN A 7 19.87 0.59 17.52
N SER A 8 19.26 0.83 16.35
CA SER A 8 18.35 -0.14 15.77
C SER A 8 19.13 -1.45 15.56
N LEU A 9 18.59 -2.57 16.05
CA LEU A 9 19.23 -3.87 15.87
C LEU A 9 19.57 -4.07 14.39
N THR A 10 20.77 -4.57 14.13
CA THR A 10 21.20 -4.99 12.80
C THR A 10 20.49 -6.29 12.41
N ARG A 11 20.52 -6.63 11.11
CA ARG A 11 19.94 -7.88 10.62
C ARG A 11 20.58 -9.10 11.32
N ASP A 12 21.89 -9.07 11.52
CA ASP A 12 22.62 -10.20 12.10
C ASP A 12 22.32 -10.37 13.59
N GLU A 13 22.12 -9.27 14.33
CA GLU A 13 21.62 -9.30 15.71
C GLU A 13 20.19 -9.84 15.79
N ILE A 14 19.32 -9.49 14.84
CA ILE A 14 17.95 -10.04 14.76
C ILE A 14 17.99 -11.55 14.48
N LEU A 15 18.79 -11.98 13.51
CA LEU A 15 18.93 -13.38 13.15
C LEU A 15 19.51 -14.20 14.30
N SER A 16 20.63 -13.79 14.87
CA SER A 16 21.27 -14.49 16.00
C SER A 16 20.37 -14.58 17.24
N ARG A 17 19.61 -13.53 17.55
CA ARG A 17 18.78 -13.49 18.76
C ARG A 17 17.43 -14.18 18.62
N TYR A 18 16.76 -14.02 17.48
CA TYR A 18 15.36 -14.44 17.32
C TYR A 18 15.15 -15.54 16.27
N PHE A 19 16.10 -15.71 15.34
CA PHE A 19 16.02 -16.71 14.28
C PHE A 19 17.35 -17.46 14.08
N PRO A 20 17.97 -18.02 15.15
CA PRO A 20 19.36 -18.51 15.11
C PRO A 20 19.58 -19.68 14.15
N GLN A 21 18.52 -20.39 13.78
CA GLN A 21 18.54 -21.51 12.83
C GLN A 21 18.31 -21.06 11.38
N TYR A 22 17.77 -19.86 11.16
CA TYR A 22 17.46 -19.36 9.82
C TYR A 22 18.68 -18.71 9.18
N ARG A 23 18.77 -18.80 7.86
CA ARG A 23 19.81 -18.15 7.05
C ARG A 23 19.19 -17.34 5.93
N PRO A 24 19.79 -16.20 5.52
CA PRO A 24 19.35 -15.47 4.34
C PRO A 24 19.39 -16.37 3.09
N VAL A 25 18.33 -16.34 2.30
CA VAL A 25 18.30 -17.01 0.99
C VAL A 25 19.01 -16.11 -0.02
N ALA A 26 20.12 -16.58 -0.59
CA ALA A 26 20.81 -15.85 -1.64
C ALA A 26 19.95 -15.84 -2.92
N ALA A 27 19.66 -14.64 -3.44
CA ALA A 27 18.87 -14.37 -4.63
C ALA A 27 17.35 -14.65 -4.53
N VAL A 28 16.61 -13.64 -4.07
CA VAL A 28 15.37 -13.22 -4.74
C VAL A 28 15.48 -11.71 -4.95
N SER A 29 16.05 -11.33 -6.09
CA SER A 29 16.11 -9.97 -6.60
C SER A 29 14.77 -9.56 -7.20
N GLN A 30 14.44 -8.27 -7.06
CA GLN A 30 13.29 -7.54 -7.62
C GLN A 30 11.98 -7.67 -6.81
N GLY A 31 11.48 -6.54 -6.30
CA GLY A 31 10.17 -6.41 -5.66
C GLY A 31 10.17 -6.15 -4.15
N LEU A 32 11.26 -6.46 -3.43
CA LEU A 32 11.34 -6.20 -1.99
C LEU A 32 11.74 -4.73 -1.75
N SER A 33 10.78 -3.88 -1.37
CA SER A 33 11.05 -2.51 -0.96
C SER A 33 12.15 -2.44 0.11
N GLY A 34 13.22 -1.69 -0.18
CA GLY A 34 14.15 -0.98 0.70
C GLY A 34 14.90 -1.69 1.85
N GLY A 35 14.56 -2.92 2.24
CA GLY A 35 15.14 -3.53 3.44
C GLY A 35 14.58 -4.90 3.85
N SER A 36 13.82 -5.56 2.98
CA SER A 36 13.27 -6.89 3.27
C SER A 36 14.20 -8.00 2.73
N CYS A 37 14.30 -9.13 3.44
CA CYS A 37 15.01 -10.32 2.96
C CYS A 37 14.23 -11.60 3.31
N ILE A 38 14.42 -12.63 2.49
CA ILE A 38 13.87 -13.95 2.78
C ILE A 38 14.90 -14.72 3.60
N ILE A 39 14.46 -15.30 4.70
CA ILE A 39 15.26 -16.20 5.54
C ILE A 39 14.62 -17.59 5.52
N ALA A 40 15.44 -18.63 5.53
CA ALA A 40 14.99 -20.01 5.48
C ALA A 40 15.64 -20.90 6.53
N HIS A 41 14.88 -21.87 7.01
CA HIS A 41 15.34 -23.01 7.79
C HIS A 41 14.62 -24.26 7.25
N ASP A 42 15.38 -25.21 6.72
CA ASP A 42 14.85 -26.35 5.94
C ASP A 42 13.91 -25.88 4.82
N THR A 43 12.67 -26.37 4.81
CA THR A 43 11.62 -25.99 3.86
C THR A 43 10.85 -24.74 4.29
N HIS A 44 11.05 -24.24 5.51
CA HIS A 44 10.31 -23.11 6.04
C HIS A 44 10.96 -21.79 5.64
N ARG A 45 10.18 -20.92 5.00
CA ARG A 45 10.60 -19.58 4.57
C ARG A 45 9.83 -18.49 5.32
N ILE A 46 10.53 -17.41 5.63
CA ILE A 46 10.00 -16.23 6.31
C ILE A 46 10.51 -14.99 5.59
N VAL A 47 9.66 -13.97 5.45
CA VAL A 47 10.08 -12.65 5.00
C VAL A 47 10.40 -11.80 6.23
N LEU A 48 11.67 -11.44 6.38
CA LEU A 48 12.12 -10.49 7.38
C LEU A 48 12.07 -9.09 6.76
N ARG A 49 11.30 -8.19 7.36
CA ARG A 49 11.13 -6.81 6.90
C ARG A 49 11.76 -5.83 7.88
N ARG A 50 12.44 -4.81 7.34
CA ARG A 50 12.99 -3.69 8.11
C ARG A 50 12.17 -2.44 7.85
N HIS A 51 11.99 -1.60 8.87
CA HIS A 51 11.51 -0.23 8.69
C HIS A 51 12.52 0.54 7.81
N HIS A 52 12.11 0.94 6.62
CA HIS A 52 13.03 1.42 5.57
C HIS A 52 12.83 2.89 5.18
N ASP A 53 11.68 3.51 5.50
CA ASP A 53 11.46 4.93 5.28
C ASP A 53 11.95 5.74 6.51
N PRO A 54 13.07 6.47 6.40
CA PRO A 54 13.64 7.22 7.52
C PRO A 54 12.77 8.42 7.93
N ASP A 55 11.94 8.94 7.02
CA ASP A 55 11.06 10.08 7.27
C ASP A 55 9.67 9.63 7.79
N ALA A 56 9.32 8.35 7.63
CA ALA A 56 8.07 7.79 8.15
C ALA A 56 8.15 7.43 9.65
N PRO A 57 7.11 7.77 10.45
CA PRO A 57 7.04 7.36 11.84
C PRO A 57 7.06 5.84 12.02
N GLN A 58 7.75 5.35 13.06
CA GLN A 58 7.72 3.93 13.47
C GLN A 58 6.29 3.40 13.71
N ALA A 59 5.35 4.29 14.03
CA ALA A 59 3.94 3.93 14.17
C ALA A 59 3.31 3.38 12.88
N HIS A 60 3.80 3.77 11.69
CA HIS A 60 3.32 3.23 10.41
C HIS A 60 3.75 1.76 10.27
N PHE A 61 4.99 1.44 10.60
CA PHE A 61 5.48 0.07 10.59
C PHE A 61 4.77 -0.82 11.63
N LEU A 62 4.48 -0.29 12.81
CA LEU A 62 3.64 -0.97 13.79
C LEU A 62 2.20 -1.20 13.29
N ARG A 63 1.63 -0.26 12.52
CA ARG A 63 0.30 -0.44 11.89
C ARG A 63 0.33 -1.54 10.85
N HIS A 64 1.37 -1.62 10.02
CA HIS A 64 1.57 -2.74 9.08
C HIS A 64 1.52 -4.08 9.83
N TYR A 65 2.35 -4.26 10.87
CA TYR A 65 2.33 -5.47 11.68
C TYR A 65 0.94 -5.76 12.28
N ARG A 66 0.29 -4.74 12.87
CA ARG A 66 -1.05 -4.87 13.46
C ARG A 66 -2.13 -5.23 12.45
N ALA A 67 -2.03 -4.75 11.20
CA ALA A 67 -2.95 -5.15 10.13
C ALA A 67 -2.82 -6.66 9.89
N LEU A 68 -1.59 -7.15 9.69
CA LEU A 68 -1.31 -8.57 9.48
C LEU A 68 -1.74 -9.44 10.67
N SER A 69 -1.56 -9.00 11.91
CA SER A 69 -2.01 -9.75 13.10
C SER A 69 -3.53 -9.86 13.22
N ARG A 70 -4.30 -9.01 12.55
CA ARG A 70 -5.77 -8.97 12.67
C ARG A 70 -6.49 -9.58 11.48
N LEU A 71 -5.84 -9.62 10.33
CA LEU A 71 -6.41 -10.17 9.11
C LEU A 71 -6.36 -11.70 9.13
N PRO A 72 -7.36 -12.37 8.54
CA PRO A 72 -7.34 -13.80 8.42
C PRO A 72 -6.23 -14.25 7.46
N VAL A 73 -5.71 -15.45 7.71
CA VAL A 73 -4.75 -16.14 6.83
C VAL A 73 -5.33 -16.49 5.46
N SER A 74 -6.60 -16.21 5.19
CA SER A 74 -7.17 -16.29 3.85
C SER A 74 -6.93 -15.01 3.03
N LEU A 75 -6.47 -13.93 3.65
CA LEU A 75 -6.26 -12.62 3.01
C LEU A 75 -4.80 -12.20 3.01
N ALA A 76 -4.13 -12.31 4.16
CA ALA A 76 -2.81 -11.73 4.38
C ALA A 76 -1.83 -12.77 4.93
N PRO A 77 -0.51 -12.62 4.73
CA PRO A 77 0.49 -13.47 5.37
C PRO A 77 0.41 -13.37 6.91
N ARG A 78 0.68 -14.47 7.62
CA ARG A 78 0.75 -14.44 9.07
C ARG A 78 1.86 -13.52 9.56
N ALA A 79 1.52 -12.65 10.52
CA ALA A 79 2.51 -11.96 11.34
C ALA A 79 3.15 -12.96 12.32
N LEU A 80 4.49 -13.08 12.31
CA LEU A 80 5.22 -14.06 13.12
C LEU A 80 5.99 -13.40 14.27
N PHE A 81 6.54 -12.21 14.05
CA PHE A 81 7.37 -11.53 15.02
C PHE A 81 7.38 -10.02 14.78
N TYR A 82 7.55 -9.25 15.87
CA TYR A 82 7.76 -7.81 15.81
C TYR A 82 8.72 -7.34 16.90
N THR A 83 9.61 -6.43 16.52
CA THR A 83 10.36 -5.57 17.43
C THR A 83 10.54 -4.20 16.79
N SER A 84 11.03 -3.21 17.53
CA SER A 84 11.28 -1.88 16.99
C SER A 84 12.21 -1.96 15.77
N GLY A 85 11.72 -1.52 14.60
CA GLY A 85 12.44 -1.51 13.33
C GLY A 85 12.44 -2.83 12.53
N TRP A 86 11.90 -3.93 13.07
CA TRP A 86 11.88 -5.23 12.39
C TRP A 86 10.59 -6.01 12.59
N MET A 87 10.14 -6.71 11.56
CA MET A 87 9.08 -7.71 11.68
C MET A 87 9.37 -8.92 10.82
N ALA A 88 8.87 -10.08 11.24
CA ALA A 88 8.92 -11.29 10.44
C ALA A 88 7.49 -11.72 10.09
N VAL A 89 7.29 -12.05 8.82
CA VAL A 89 5.99 -12.43 8.26
C VAL A 89 6.14 -13.70 7.44
N GLU A 90 5.07 -14.49 7.37
CA GLU A 90 5.00 -15.69 6.55
C GLU A 90 5.40 -15.40 5.09
N TYR A 91 6.24 -16.27 4.53
CA TYR A 91 6.47 -16.29 3.10
C TYR A 91 5.33 -17.07 2.42
N LEU A 92 4.60 -16.42 1.51
CA LEU A 92 3.53 -17.09 0.77
C LEU A 92 4.12 -17.88 -0.41
N HIS A 93 3.85 -19.18 -0.43
CA HIS A 93 4.18 -20.04 -1.56
C HIS A 93 3.09 -19.90 -2.63
N GLY A 94 3.43 -19.29 -3.77
CA GLY A 94 2.51 -19.06 -4.86
C GLY A 94 3.13 -18.29 -6.01
N ALA A 95 2.37 -18.14 -7.08
CA ALA A 95 2.78 -17.34 -8.22
C ALA A 95 2.39 -15.87 -8.01
N VAL A 96 3.26 -14.97 -8.47
CA VAL A 96 2.96 -13.54 -8.61
C VAL A 96 2.88 -13.24 -10.10
N ASN A 97 1.85 -12.51 -10.51
CA ASN A 97 1.68 -12.08 -11.89
C ASN A 97 1.58 -10.56 -11.92
N ALA A 98 2.27 -9.91 -12.85
CA ALA A 98 2.19 -8.46 -13.01
C ALA A 98 0.77 -8.00 -13.39
N ALA A 99 0.03 -8.85 -14.12
CA ALA A 99 -1.36 -8.58 -14.45
C ALA A 99 -2.30 -8.81 -13.26
N LEU A 100 -3.34 -7.97 -13.15
CA LEU A 100 -4.40 -8.18 -12.17
C LEU A 100 -5.21 -9.46 -12.48
N PRO A 101 -5.74 -10.13 -11.45
CA PRO A 101 -6.74 -11.19 -11.63
C PRO A 101 -7.98 -10.68 -12.37
N ASP A 102 -8.85 -11.62 -12.77
CA ASP A 102 -10.15 -11.27 -13.34
C ASP A 102 -10.97 -10.38 -12.38
N ALA A 103 -11.83 -9.54 -12.95
CA ALA A 103 -12.64 -8.59 -12.20
C ALA A 103 -13.48 -9.25 -11.10
N ASP A 104 -14.04 -10.44 -11.34
CA ASP A 104 -14.85 -11.16 -10.35
C ASP A 104 -13.99 -11.72 -9.21
N GLU A 105 -12.81 -12.26 -9.51
CA GLU A 105 -11.86 -12.77 -8.52
C GLU A 105 -11.32 -11.64 -7.64
N LEU A 106 -10.90 -10.53 -8.26
CA LEU A 106 -10.41 -9.36 -7.55
C LEU A 106 -11.52 -8.71 -6.71
N ALA A 107 -12.74 -8.59 -7.27
CA ALA A 107 -13.89 -8.11 -6.51
C ALA A 107 -14.20 -9.01 -5.32
N ALA A 108 -14.09 -10.33 -5.46
CA ALA A 108 -14.28 -11.27 -4.36
C ALA A 108 -13.23 -11.09 -3.25
N LEU A 109 -11.96 -10.95 -3.63
CA LEU A 109 -10.84 -10.70 -2.71
C LEU A 109 -11.03 -9.39 -1.93
N LEU A 110 -11.29 -8.28 -2.64
CA LEU A 110 -11.49 -6.98 -2.02
C LEU A 110 -12.77 -6.95 -1.18
N TYR A 111 -13.85 -7.60 -1.63
CA TYR A 111 -15.07 -7.71 -0.81
C TYR A 111 -14.81 -8.45 0.49
N HIS A 112 -14.05 -9.56 0.46
CA HIS A 112 -13.66 -10.30 1.66
C HIS A 112 -12.84 -9.44 2.63
N LEU A 113 -11.87 -8.68 2.10
CA LEU A 113 -11.14 -7.68 2.90
C LEU A 113 -12.11 -6.67 3.52
N HIS A 114 -13.01 -6.09 2.73
CA HIS A 114 -13.92 -5.04 3.19
C HIS A 114 -15.02 -5.53 4.15
N GLN A 115 -15.10 -6.84 4.44
CA GLN A 115 -15.94 -7.40 5.52
C GLN A 115 -15.19 -7.57 6.84
N GLN A 116 -13.87 -7.40 6.88
CA GLN A 116 -13.09 -7.57 8.10
C GLN A 116 -13.34 -6.41 9.10
N PRO A 117 -13.12 -6.64 10.41
CA PRO A 117 -13.17 -5.57 11.38
C PRO A 117 -12.20 -4.44 11.04
N ARG A 118 -12.66 -3.21 11.23
CA ARG A 118 -11.85 -2.00 11.06
C ARG A 118 -10.60 -2.04 11.94
N PHE A 119 -9.51 -1.50 11.41
CA PHE A 119 -8.23 -1.44 12.10
C PHE A 119 -8.23 -0.40 13.24
N GLY A 120 -9.09 0.62 13.18
CA GLY A 120 -9.13 1.71 14.14
C GLY A 120 -8.16 2.84 13.82
N TRP A 121 -7.56 2.87 12.63
CA TRP A 121 -6.79 4.02 12.14
C TRP A 121 -7.26 4.42 10.74
N ARG A 122 -7.87 5.60 10.65
CA ARG A 122 -8.44 6.12 9.41
C ARG A 122 -7.34 6.65 8.48
N ILE A 123 -7.49 6.37 7.19
CA ILE A 123 -6.72 7.01 6.13
C ILE A 123 -7.36 8.36 5.81
N ALA A 124 -6.56 9.41 5.93
CA ALA A 124 -6.91 10.76 5.53
C ALA A 124 -5.90 11.24 4.48
N LEU A 125 -6.37 11.51 3.27
CA LEU A 125 -5.52 11.91 2.16
C LEU A 125 -5.14 13.39 2.23
N SER A 126 -6.01 14.26 2.71
CA SER A 126 -5.72 15.70 2.82
C SER A 126 -4.41 16.03 3.58
N PRO A 127 -4.18 15.52 4.80
CA PRO A 127 -2.92 15.75 5.50
C PRO A 127 -1.73 15.08 4.80
N LEU A 128 -1.93 13.89 4.21
CA LEU A 128 -0.86 13.17 3.50
C LEU A 128 -0.40 13.91 2.24
N LEU A 129 -1.33 14.44 1.46
CA LEU A 129 -1.04 15.24 0.27
C LEU A 129 -0.33 16.56 0.64
N ALA A 130 -0.73 17.18 1.76
CA ALA A 130 -0.03 18.35 2.28
C ALA A 130 1.41 18.01 2.72
N GLN A 131 1.61 16.84 3.33
CA GLN A 131 2.95 16.35 3.67
C GLN A 131 3.81 16.14 2.43
N TYR A 132 3.30 15.50 1.38
CA TYR A 132 4.07 15.32 0.13
C TYR A 132 4.48 16.64 -0.51
N TRP A 133 3.61 17.65 -0.50
CA TRP A 133 3.97 19.00 -0.95
C TRP A 133 5.12 19.61 -0.12
N VAL A 134 5.10 19.43 1.21
CA VAL A 134 6.13 19.95 2.12
C VAL A 134 7.44 19.16 2.03
N CYS A 135 7.39 17.86 1.80
CA CYS A 135 8.55 16.98 1.80
C CYS A 135 9.17 16.75 0.41
N CYS A 136 8.51 17.13 -0.68
CA CYS A 136 9.10 17.06 -2.01
C CYS A 136 10.25 18.07 -2.17
N ASP A 137 11.06 17.86 -3.20
CA ASP A 137 12.09 18.81 -3.60
C ASP A 137 11.47 20.20 -3.88
N PRO A 138 11.99 21.30 -3.28
CA PRO A 138 11.49 22.65 -3.53
C PRO A 138 11.48 23.06 -5.01
N ALA A 139 12.45 22.59 -5.82
CA ALA A 139 12.52 22.90 -7.25
C ALA A 139 11.41 22.20 -8.06
N ARG A 140 10.80 21.15 -7.51
CA ARG A 140 9.67 20.41 -8.10
C ARG A 140 8.31 21.02 -7.77
N ARG A 141 8.24 21.96 -6.82
CA ARG A 141 6.99 22.60 -6.42
C ARG A 141 6.48 23.53 -7.51
N THR A 142 5.34 23.18 -8.11
CA THR A 142 4.72 23.99 -9.16
C THR A 142 3.46 24.72 -8.65
N PRO A 143 3.16 25.93 -9.18
CA PRO A 143 1.88 26.59 -8.90
C PRO A 143 0.66 25.75 -9.31
N PHE A 144 0.80 24.88 -10.31
CA PHE A 144 -0.25 23.94 -10.72
C PHE A 144 -0.58 22.95 -9.59
N TRP A 145 0.43 22.27 -9.04
CA TRP A 145 0.24 21.32 -7.94
C TRP A 145 -0.36 22.02 -6.71
N LEU A 146 0.17 23.18 -6.30
CA LEU A 146 -0.37 23.93 -5.17
C LEU A 146 -1.85 24.31 -5.36
N ARG A 147 -2.22 24.80 -6.56
CA ARG A 147 -3.62 25.14 -6.86
C ARG A 147 -4.54 23.93 -6.76
N ARG A 148 -4.11 22.78 -7.29
CA ARG A 148 -4.89 21.54 -7.23
C ARG A 148 -5.02 21.02 -5.80
N LEU A 149 -3.95 21.07 -5.00
CA LEU A 149 -3.98 20.70 -3.58
C LEU A 149 -4.99 21.56 -2.81
N LYS A 150 -4.90 22.89 -2.97
CA LYS A 150 -5.85 23.84 -2.35
C LYS A 150 -7.29 23.60 -2.80
N GLN A 151 -7.50 23.27 -4.07
CA GLN A 151 -8.83 22.95 -4.61
C GLN A 151 -9.43 21.70 -3.93
N LEU A 152 -8.65 20.62 -3.82
CA LEU A 152 -9.08 19.40 -3.13
C LEU A 152 -9.38 19.67 -1.65
N GLN A 153 -8.49 20.38 -0.96
CA GLN A 153 -8.69 20.75 0.45
C GLN A 153 -9.94 21.61 0.66
N LYS A 154 -10.23 22.55 -0.24
CA LYS A 154 -11.45 23.37 -0.20
C LYS A 154 -12.71 22.53 -0.39
N ASN A 155 -12.67 21.56 -1.30
CA ASN A 155 -13.81 20.67 -1.56
C ASN A 155 -14.05 19.67 -0.43
N GLY A 156 -12.99 19.32 0.33
CA GLY A 156 -13.03 18.31 1.37
C GLY A 156 -13.01 16.89 0.81
N GLU A 157 -12.50 15.96 1.61
CA GLU A 157 -12.55 14.53 1.26
C GLU A 157 -14.01 14.08 1.08
N PRO A 158 -14.31 13.21 0.08
CA PRO A 158 -15.63 12.62 -0.06
C PRO A 158 -16.07 11.94 1.24
N ARG A 159 -17.35 12.12 1.61
CA ARG A 159 -17.93 11.37 2.73
C ARG A 159 -17.94 9.89 2.37
N PRO A 160 -17.36 8.99 3.18
CA PRO A 160 -17.27 7.58 2.82
C PRO A 160 -18.64 6.95 2.53
N LEU A 161 -18.74 6.20 1.43
CA LEU A 161 -19.92 5.38 1.14
C LEU A 161 -20.01 4.22 2.14
N ARG A 162 -18.88 3.57 2.40
CA ARG A 162 -18.74 2.57 3.46
C ARG A 162 -17.30 2.54 3.96
N LEU A 163 -17.13 2.74 5.26
CA LEU A 163 -15.81 2.66 5.89
C LEU A 163 -15.45 1.19 6.20
N ALA A 164 -14.31 0.74 5.69
CA ALA A 164 -13.81 -0.64 5.83
C ALA A 164 -12.27 -0.63 5.93
N PRO A 165 -11.63 -1.74 6.38
CA PRO A 165 -10.20 -1.91 6.18
C PRO A 165 -9.90 -1.97 4.68
N VAL A 166 -8.89 -1.23 4.23
CA VAL A 166 -8.48 -1.07 2.82
C VAL A 166 -6.96 -1.29 2.70
N HIS A 167 -6.47 -1.77 1.55
CA HIS A 167 -5.06 -2.07 1.31
C HIS A 167 -4.27 -0.85 0.80
N MET A 168 -4.90 -0.06 -0.06
CA MET A 168 -4.39 1.16 -0.72
C MET A 168 -3.25 0.98 -1.72
N ASP A 169 -2.87 -0.27 -2.05
CA ASP A 169 -1.78 -0.54 -2.99
C ASP A 169 -2.01 -1.85 -3.77
N VAL A 170 -3.17 -1.94 -4.42
CA VAL A 170 -3.60 -3.16 -5.11
C VAL A 170 -3.13 -3.11 -6.56
N HIS A 171 -2.15 -3.96 -6.88
CA HIS A 171 -1.64 -4.26 -8.22
C HIS A 171 -1.19 -5.72 -8.28
N GLY A 172 -0.90 -6.23 -9.48
CA GLY A 172 -0.57 -7.65 -9.69
C GLY A 172 0.59 -8.14 -8.81
N ASP A 173 1.68 -7.35 -8.71
CA ASP A 173 2.83 -7.73 -7.89
C ASP A 173 2.53 -7.85 -6.38
N ASN A 174 1.44 -7.24 -5.89
CA ASN A 174 0.99 -7.35 -4.50
C ASN A 174 -0.07 -8.43 -4.29
N ILE A 175 -0.29 -9.29 -5.30
CA ILE A 175 -1.24 -10.42 -5.24
C ILE A 175 -0.50 -11.72 -5.50
N VAL A 176 -0.58 -12.64 -4.53
CA VAL A 176 -0.02 -13.99 -4.64
C VAL A 176 -1.15 -14.98 -4.88
N LEU A 177 -1.09 -15.71 -5.99
CA LEU A 177 -1.94 -16.87 -6.23
C LEU A 177 -1.36 -18.10 -5.52
N THR A 178 -1.98 -18.47 -4.41
CA THR A 178 -1.62 -19.68 -3.64
C THR A 178 -2.57 -20.83 -4.00
N PRO A 179 -2.25 -22.09 -3.65
CA PRO A 179 -3.19 -23.21 -3.80
C PRO A 179 -4.52 -23.01 -3.06
N ALA A 180 -4.56 -22.15 -2.03
CA ALA A 180 -5.76 -21.81 -1.27
C ALA A 180 -6.52 -20.58 -1.82
N GLY A 181 -6.05 -19.99 -2.92
CA GLY A 181 -6.63 -18.79 -3.54
C GLY A 181 -5.72 -17.57 -3.47
N LEU A 182 -6.28 -16.43 -3.89
CA LEU A 182 -5.59 -15.14 -3.95
C LEU A 182 -5.33 -14.57 -2.55
N ARG A 183 -4.15 -13.99 -2.37
CA ARG A 183 -3.68 -13.38 -1.11
C ARG A 183 -3.01 -12.05 -1.41
N LEU A 184 -3.26 -11.05 -0.57
CA LEU A 184 -2.63 -9.73 -0.66
C LEU A 184 -1.36 -9.70 0.20
N ILE A 185 -0.33 -9.06 -0.33
CA ILE A 185 0.93 -8.78 0.37
C ILE A 185 1.21 -7.28 0.34
N ASP A 186 2.15 -6.86 1.17
CA ASP A 186 2.60 -5.46 1.29
C ASP A 186 1.55 -4.49 1.85
N TRP A 187 1.14 -4.75 3.10
CA TRP A 187 0.09 -4.01 3.81
C TRP A 187 0.57 -2.69 4.43
N GLU A 188 1.61 -2.06 3.87
CA GLU A 188 2.25 -0.90 4.49
C GLU A 188 1.38 0.37 4.51
N TYR A 189 0.50 0.51 3.52
CA TYR A 189 -0.44 1.63 3.39
C TYR A 189 -1.84 1.32 3.94
N ALA A 190 -2.02 0.15 4.54
CA ALA A 190 -3.32 -0.32 4.99
C ALA A 190 -3.90 0.52 6.14
N GLY A 191 -5.22 0.70 6.13
CA GLY A 191 -5.95 1.46 7.14
C GLY A 191 -7.45 1.42 6.91
N ASP A 192 -8.21 2.22 7.64
CA ASP A 192 -9.66 2.32 7.44
C ASP A 192 -9.97 3.42 6.43
N GLY A 193 -10.65 3.07 5.34
CA GLY A 193 -10.95 3.97 4.23
C GLY A 193 -12.32 3.70 3.62
N ASP A 194 -12.76 4.59 2.74
CA ASP A 194 -13.95 4.32 1.92
C ASP A 194 -13.64 3.16 0.96
N ILE A 195 -14.54 2.20 0.83
CA ILE A 195 -14.40 1.11 -0.17
C ILE A 195 -14.21 1.67 -1.59
N ALA A 196 -14.79 2.83 -1.89
CA ALA A 196 -14.64 3.48 -3.18
C ALA A 196 -13.28 4.15 -3.35
N LEU A 197 -12.60 4.52 -2.25
CA LEU A 197 -11.22 4.99 -2.30
C LEU A 197 -10.28 3.84 -2.69
N GLU A 198 -10.43 2.67 -2.07
CA GLU A 198 -9.68 1.47 -2.43
C GLU A 198 -9.85 1.15 -3.91
N LEU A 199 -11.09 1.04 -4.36
CA LEU A 199 -11.41 0.73 -5.75
C LEU A 199 -10.85 1.80 -6.70
N ALA A 200 -10.84 3.09 -6.31
CA ALA A 200 -10.21 4.14 -7.10
C ALA A 200 -8.67 4.02 -7.16
N ALA A 201 -8.04 3.38 -6.17
CA ALA A 201 -6.60 3.24 -6.05
C ALA A 201 -6.02 2.01 -6.77
N VAL A 202 -6.85 1.01 -7.09
CA VAL A 202 -6.44 -0.19 -7.85
C VAL A 202 -5.74 0.21 -9.15
N TRP A 203 -4.60 -0.43 -9.44
CA TRP A 203 -3.81 -0.18 -10.64
C TRP A 203 -4.37 -0.94 -11.84
N VAL A 204 -5.47 -0.41 -12.37
CA VAL A 204 -6.10 -0.87 -13.62
C VAL A 204 -5.43 -0.23 -14.84
N GLU A 205 -5.45 -0.95 -15.96
CA GLU A 205 -4.88 -0.51 -17.24
C GLU A 205 -5.72 0.59 -17.89
N ASP A 206 -7.06 0.46 -17.84
CA ASP A 206 -7.99 1.39 -18.47
C ASP A 206 -9.32 1.55 -17.71
N GLU A 207 -10.17 2.48 -18.18
CA GLU A 207 -11.49 2.74 -17.58
C GLU A 207 -12.44 1.53 -17.74
N ARG A 208 -12.28 0.71 -18.80
CA ARG A 208 -13.13 -0.46 -19.03
C ARG A 208 -12.90 -1.50 -17.95
N GLN A 209 -11.64 -1.85 -17.68
CA GLN A 209 -11.24 -2.74 -16.60
C GLN A 209 -11.70 -2.17 -15.24
N HIS A 210 -11.56 -0.85 -15.04
CA HIS A 210 -12.04 -0.19 -13.81
C HIS A 210 -13.54 -0.36 -13.60
N ARG A 211 -14.33 -0.15 -14.65
CA ARG A 211 -15.80 -0.31 -14.61
C ARG A 211 -16.20 -1.76 -14.40
N GLN A 212 -15.51 -2.70 -15.02
CA GLN A 212 -15.75 -4.14 -14.81
C GLN A 212 -15.56 -4.51 -13.34
N LEU A 213 -14.43 -4.13 -12.75
CA LEU A 213 -14.16 -4.33 -11.33
C LEU A 213 -15.22 -3.67 -10.43
N ALA A 214 -15.57 -2.41 -10.71
CA ALA A 214 -16.58 -1.69 -9.94
C ALA A 214 -17.96 -2.37 -10.01
N ASN A 215 -18.37 -2.86 -11.18
CA ASN A 215 -19.64 -3.56 -11.35
C ASN A 215 -19.66 -4.92 -10.65
N ALA A 216 -18.60 -5.72 -10.81
CA ALA A 216 -18.43 -7.00 -10.13
C ALA A 216 -18.49 -6.83 -8.60
N TYR A 217 -17.77 -5.84 -8.09
CA TYR A 217 -17.78 -5.51 -6.68
C TYR A 217 -19.15 -5.02 -6.21
N ALA A 218 -19.81 -4.13 -6.96
CA ALA A 218 -21.15 -3.62 -6.63
C ALA A 218 -22.18 -4.73 -6.52
N ALA A 219 -22.19 -5.66 -7.49
CA ALA A 219 -23.07 -6.83 -7.48
C ALA A 219 -22.86 -7.68 -6.22
N ARG A 220 -21.59 -7.97 -5.88
CA ARG A 220 -21.25 -8.77 -4.70
C ARG A 220 -21.60 -8.07 -3.39
N ALA A 221 -21.38 -6.75 -3.32
CA ALA A 221 -21.66 -5.95 -2.15
C ALA A 221 -23.13 -5.53 -2.00
N ARG A 222 -23.99 -5.83 -3.00
CA ARG A 222 -25.38 -5.37 -3.10
C ARG A 222 -25.50 -3.84 -2.99
N ILE A 223 -24.59 -3.13 -3.66
CA ILE A 223 -24.56 -1.66 -3.75
C ILE A 223 -25.02 -1.28 -5.15
N ASP A 224 -25.76 -0.18 -5.29
CA ASP A 224 -26.08 0.36 -6.62
C ASP A 224 -24.79 0.71 -7.38
N ALA A 225 -24.60 0.10 -8.55
CA ALA A 225 -23.37 0.24 -9.32
C ALA A 225 -23.10 1.68 -9.77
N ARG A 226 -24.16 2.46 -10.08
CA ARG A 226 -24.03 3.87 -10.48
C ARG A 226 -23.58 4.73 -9.30
N GLN A 227 -24.13 4.48 -8.11
CA GLN A 227 -23.73 5.14 -6.87
C GLN A 227 -22.26 4.84 -6.53
N LEU A 228 -21.85 3.57 -6.58
CA LEU A 228 -20.46 3.19 -6.33
C LEU A 228 -19.52 3.85 -7.33
N TRP A 229 -19.85 3.80 -8.62
CA TRP A 229 -19.03 4.42 -9.66
C TRP A 229 -18.88 5.93 -9.46
N ARG A 230 -19.97 6.62 -9.10
CA ARG A 230 -19.91 8.05 -8.77
C ARG A 230 -18.97 8.29 -7.59
N GLN A 231 -19.02 7.47 -6.55
CA GLN A 231 -18.14 7.60 -5.39
C GLN A 231 -16.66 7.36 -5.75
N ILE A 232 -16.37 6.34 -6.56
CA ILE A 232 -15.02 6.08 -7.08
C ILE A 232 -14.48 7.33 -7.81
N ARG A 233 -15.31 7.93 -8.67
CA ARG A 233 -14.94 9.16 -9.40
C ARG A 233 -14.70 10.37 -8.49
N LEU A 234 -15.37 10.47 -7.34
CA LEU A 234 -15.09 11.52 -6.36
C LEU A 234 -13.71 11.33 -5.71
N TRP A 235 -13.25 10.10 -5.55
CA TRP A 235 -11.92 9.79 -5.01
C TRP A 235 -10.78 9.88 -6.05
N GLN A 236 -11.06 9.67 -7.34
CA GLN A 236 -10.04 9.69 -8.40
C GLN A 236 -9.09 10.91 -8.37
N PRO A 237 -9.57 12.17 -8.22
CA PRO A 237 -8.66 13.32 -8.13
C PRO A 237 -7.69 13.26 -6.94
N TRP A 238 -8.13 12.67 -5.83
CA TRP A 238 -7.30 12.48 -4.64
C TRP A 238 -6.25 11.39 -4.87
N VAL A 239 -6.64 10.26 -5.45
CA VAL A 239 -5.74 9.14 -5.76
C VAL A 239 -4.66 9.54 -6.75
N ILE A 240 -5.00 10.25 -7.83
CA ILE A 240 -3.99 10.66 -8.82
C ILE A 240 -3.00 11.65 -8.19
N MET A 241 -3.47 12.57 -7.35
CA MET A 241 -2.59 13.46 -6.58
C MET A 241 -1.71 12.68 -5.60
N LEU A 242 -2.26 11.63 -4.97
CA LEU A 242 -1.53 10.77 -4.04
C LEU A 242 -0.37 10.08 -4.75
N LYS A 243 -0.62 9.47 -5.92
CA LYS A 243 0.42 8.83 -6.75
C LYS A 243 1.51 9.83 -7.14
N ALA A 244 1.13 10.98 -7.70
CA ALA A 244 2.09 12.00 -8.12
C ALA A 244 2.95 12.50 -6.95
N GLY A 245 2.32 12.85 -5.82
CA GLY A 245 3.02 13.32 -4.63
C GLY A 245 3.92 12.26 -4.01
N TRP A 246 3.49 10.99 -4.01
CA TRP A 246 4.30 9.88 -3.51
C TRP A 246 5.55 9.67 -4.38
N PHE A 247 5.43 9.72 -5.72
CA PHE A 247 6.58 9.61 -6.62
C PHE A 247 7.59 10.76 -6.41
N GLU A 248 7.11 12.01 -6.24
CA GLU A 248 7.97 13.16 -5.92
C GLU A 248 8.72 12.97 -4.60
N TYR A 249 8.01 12.49 -3.58
CA TYR A 249 8.57 12.20 -2.27
C TYR A 249 9.62 11.09 -2.35
N ARG A 250 9.32 9.98 -3.02
CA ARG A 250 10.26 8.86 -3.19
C ARG A 250 11.49 9.22 -4.00
N TRP A 251 11.34 10.05 -5.03
CA TRP A 251 12.48 10.59 -5.77
C TRP A 251 13.38 11.43 -4.86
N ARG A 252 12.81 12.33 -4.04
CA ARG A 252 13.58 13.12 -3.06
C ARG A 252 14.36 12.25 -2.06
N GLN A 253 13.81 11.10 -1.67
CA GLN A 253 14.46 10.18 -0.73
C GLN A 253 15.56 9.33 -1.36
N THR A 254 15.37 8.88 -2.60
CA THR A 254 16.19 7.82 -3.22
C THR A 254 17.10 8.33 -4.33
N GLY A 255 16.75 9.45 -4.97
CA GLY A 255 17.38 9.94 -6.20
C GLY A 255 17.10 9.08 -7.44
N GLU A 256 16.28 8.02 -7.33
CA GLU A 256 16.06 7.08 -8.43
C GLU A 256 15.22 7.68 -9.56
N GLN A 257 15.77 7.67 -10.77
CA GLN A 257 15.18 8.30 -11.95
C GLN A 257 13.83 7.69 -12.38
N GLN A 258 13.51 6.48 -11.94
CA GLN A 258 12.20 5.88 -12.22
C GLN A 258 11.05 6.66 -11.57
N PHE A 259 11.23 7.13 -10.33
CA PHE A 259 10.17 7.84 -9.62
C PHE A 259 9.88 9.20 -10.25
N ILE A 260 10.91 9.93 -10.68
CA ILE A 260 10.68 11.25 -11.30
C ILE A 260 9.99 11.14 -12.66
N ARG A 261 10.30 10.10 -13.45
CA ARG A 261 9.58 9.81 -14.71
C ARG A 261 8.10 9.55 -14.46
N LEU A 262 7.78 8.70 -13.49
CA LEU A 262 6.40 8.38 -13.11
C LEU A 262 5.65 9.61 -12.55
N ALA A 263 6.32 10.46 -11.77
CA ALA A 263 5.76 11.73 -11.32
C ALA A 263 5.41 12.64 -12.51
N ASP A 264 6.35 12.82 -13.45
CA ASP A 264 6.15 13.68 -14.63
C ASP A 264 5.03 13.18 -15.54
N GLU A 265 4.89 11.87 -15.72
CA GLU A 265 3.79 11.27 -16.46
C GLU A 265 2.44 11.52 -15.76
N THR A 266 2.39 11.31 -14.44
CA THR A 266 1.18 11.54 -13.64
C THR A 266 0.77 13.02 -13.67
N TRP A 267 1.72 13.95 -13.57
CA TRP A 267 1.44 15.39 -13.69
C TRP A 267 0.96 15.77 -15.08
N ARG A 268 1.52 15.19 -16.15
CA ARG A 268 1.03 15.39 -17.52
C ARG A 268 -0.42 14.96 -17.66
N GLN A 269 -0.78 13.78 -17.13
CA GLN A 269 -2.17 13.30 -17.14
C GLN A 269 -3.12 14.25 -16.40
N LEU A 270 -2.71 14.76 -15.23
CA LEU A 270 -3.50 15.74 -14.47
C LEU A 270 -3.70 17.07 -15.18
N ARG A 271 -2.76 17.48 -16.04
CA ARG A 271 -2.88 18.70 -16.85
C ARG A 271 -3.79 18.50 -18.05
N MET A 272 -3.79 17.32 -18.67
CA MET A 272 -4.64 17.06 -19.84
C MET A 272 -6.10 16.77 -19.48
N LYS A 273 -6.36 16.19 -18.30
CA LYS A 273 -7.72 15.85 -17.83
C LYS A 273 -8.39 16.96 -17.00
N GLY A 274 -7.74 18.11 -16.85
CA GLY A 274 -8.02 19.07 -15.80
C GLY A 274 -8.38 20.46 -16.27
#